data_AF-B8HYS3-F1
#
_entry.id   AF-B8HYS3-F1
#
_cell.length_a   1.000
_cell.length_b   1.000
_cell.length_c   1.000
_cell.angle_alpha   90.00
_cell.angle_beta   90.00
_cell.angle_gamma   90.00
#
_symmetry.space_group_name_H-M   'P 1'
#
loop_
_entity.id
_entity.type
_entity.pdbx_description
1 polymer ?
#
loop_
_entity_poly.entity_id
_entity_poly.type
_entity_poly.pdbx_seq_one_letter_code
_entity_poly.pdbx_strand_id
1 'polypeptide(L)'
;MMQQLELNLWGSLEAAAQVPQTADLRSLCQVLERTLEGQALTDQLAIAGNAMVQLSEVYADRAAGMIEAWERRYQPQEPVIDLDDCADLLVQSLSLDVSDLFEAPEPVAYPVNRKGAERTGSIVGEVAKADLLDWIEETCVEIPPDRATVEQGILNLAHDENVQETIAAIAAYLAEKGGSYLIKLREELPMNLVDLWLGLLLGNFILMQRSRFYDVEGIWVKV
;
A
#
# COMPACT_ATOMS: atom_id res chain seq x y z
N MET A 1 -20.75 18.27 -43.70
CA MET A 1 -20.42 19.68 -43.39
C MET A 1 -20.76 19.88 -41.92
N MET A 2 -19.80 19.64 -41.02
CA MET A 2 -19.96 19.88 -39.58
C MET A 2 -19.11 21.10 -39.24
N GLN A 3 -19.79 22.23 -39.05
CA GLN A 3 -19.18 23.42 -38.49
C GLN A 3 -18.81 23.08 -37.05
N GLN A 4 -17.52 22.92 -36.80
CA GLN A 4 -16.96 22.76 -35.48
C GLN A 4 -17.33 24.05 -34.72
N LEU A 5 -18.25 23.92 -33.75
CA LEU A 5 -18.69 25.00 -32.88
C LEU A 5 -17.44 25.78 -32.42
N GLU A 6 -17.37 27.06 -32.76
CA GLU A 6 -16.38 27.99 -32.21
C GLU A 6 -16.64 28.09 -30.71
N LEU A 7 -16.02 27.17 -29.96
CA LEU A 7 -16.06 27.15 -28.51
C LEU A 7 -15.29 28.38 -28.03
N ASN A 8 -16.04 29.39 -27.56
CA ASN A 8 -15.49 30.51 -26.82
C ASN A 8 -14.66 29.95 -25.65
N LEU A 9 -13.39 30.36 -25.56
CA LEU A 9 -12.43 29.91 -24.54
C LEU A 9 -13.05 29.90 -23.14
N TRP A 10 -13.73 30.98 -22.78
CA TRP A 10 -14.31 31.15 -21.44
C TRP A 10 -15.47 30.18 -21.17
N GLY A 11 -16.35 29.96 -22.15
CA GLY A 11 -17.41 28.95 -22.02
C GLY A 11 -16.85 27.52 -21.93
N SER A 12 -15.71 27.27 -22.57
CA SER A 12 -15.02 25.98 -22.50
C SER A 12 -14.40 25.75 -21.11
N LEU A 13 -13.76 26.78 -20.55
CA LEU A 13 -13.18 26.76 -19.21
C LEU A 13 -14.27 26.61 -18.14
N GLU A 14 -15.38 27.34 -18.27
CA GLU A 14 -16.51 27.24 -17.33
C GLU A 14 -17.15 25.85 -17.36
N ALA A 15 -17.37 25.27 -18.54
CA ALA A 15 -17.86 23.89 -18.65
C ALA A 15 -16.89 22.87 -18.04
N ALA A 16 -15.59 23.09 -18.19
CA ALA A 16 -14.57 22.24 -17.60
C ALA A 16 -14.50 22.35 -16.07
N ALA A 17 -14.72 23.54 -15.51
CA ALA A 17 -14.80 23.77 -14.07
C ALA A 17 -15.99 23.06 -13.41
N GLN A 18 -17.10 22.89 -14.12
CA GLN A 18 -18.27 22.15 -13.60
C GLN A 18 -18.02 20.64 -13.51
N VAL A 19 -17.24 20.07 -14.45
CA VAL A 19 -16.95 18.63 -14.49
C VAL A 19 -15.46 18.38 -14.77
N PRO A 20 -14.57 18.69 -13.80
CA PRO A 20 -13.12 18.68 -14.02
C PRO A 20 -12.56 17.28 -14.27
N GLN A 21 -13.24 16.21 -13.83
CA GLN A 21 -12.77 14.84 -13.99
C GLN A 21 -12.80 14.37 -15.46
N THR A 22 -13.77 14.85 -16.25
CA THR A 22 -13.95 14.46 -17.66
C THR A 22 -13.51 15.55 -18.64
N ALA A 23 -13.02 16.69 -18.15
CA ALA A 23 -12.57 17.79 -18.99
C ALA A 23 -11.38 17.38 -19.88
N ASP A 24 -11.46 17.72 -21.17
CA ASP A 24 -10.37 17.58 -22.13
C ASP A 24 -9.46 18.81 -22.06
N LEU A 25 -8.46 18.73 -21.17
CA LEU A 25 -7.50 19.81 -20.92
C LEU A 25 -6.62 20.10 -22.14
N ARG A 26 -6.36 19.11 -22.99
CA ARG A 26 -5.57 19.31 -24.22
C ARG A 26 -6.35 20.18 -25.20
N SER A 27 -7.64 19.89 -25.39
CA SER A 27 -8.51 20.70 -26.23
C SER A 27 -8.60 22.14 -25.72
N LEU A 28 -8.68 22.35 -24.40
CA LEU A 28 -8.67 23.69 -23.80
C LEU A 28 -7.39 24.48 -24.10
N CYS A 29 -6.21 23.85 -23.98
CA CYS A 29 -4.95 24.50 -24.35
C CYS A 29 -4.92 24.87 -25.84
N GLN A 30 -5.44 24.01 -26.72
CA GLN A 30 -5.51 24.30 -28.17
C GLN A 30 -6.51 25.43 -28.49
N VAL A 31 -7.58 25.56 -27.72
CA VAL A 31 -8.51 26.70 -27.85
C VAL A 31 -7.82 27.97 -27.36
N LEU A 32 -7.10 27.92 -26.25
CA LEU A 32 -6.31 29.05 -25.74
C LEU A 32 -5.29 29.53 -26.78
N GLU A 33 -4.46 28.65 -27.32
CA GLU A 33 -3.47 28.99 -28.36
C GLU A 33 -4.13 29.69 -29.55
N ARG A 34 -5.25 29.14 -30.05
CA ARG A 34 -6.03 29.76 -31.14
C ARG A 34 -6.61 31.12 -30.79
N THR A 35 -7.02 31.34 -29.54
CA THR A 35 -7.51 32.66 -29.11
C THR A 35 -6.40 33.70 -28.95
N LEU A 36 -5.16 33.27 -28.75
CA LEU A 36 -4.00 34.14 -28.64
C LEU A 36 -3.46 34.52 -30.04
N GLU A 37 -3.64 33.68 -31.05
CA GLU A 37 -3.23 33.95 -32.42
C GLU A 37 -3.86 35.26 -32.96
N GLY A 38 -3.01 36.16 -33.46
CA GLY A 38 -3.45 37.42 -34.08
C GLY A 38 -3.74 38.58 -33.11
N GLN A 39 -3.65 38.36 -31.80
CA GLN A 39 -3.77 39.42 -30.78
C GLN A 39 -2.46 40.21 -30.59
N ALA A 40 -2.55 41.43 -30.07
CA ALA A 40 -1.37 42.19 -29.66
C ALA A 40 -0.70 41.56 -28.42
N LEU A 41 0.62 41.70 -28.26
CA LEU A 41 1.38 41.04 -27.19
C LEU A 41 0.82 41.31 -25.78
N THR A 42 0.40 42.55 -25.51
CA THR A 42 -0.17 42.93 -24.21
C THR A 42 -1.48 42.18 -23.92
N ASP A 43 -2.33 42.05 -24.94
CA ASP A 43 -3.62 41.35 -24.82
C ASP A 43 -3.40 39.84 -24.72
N GLN A 44 -2.42 39.29 -25.44
CA GLN A 44 -2.02 37.90 -25.31
C GLN A 44 -1.61 37.56 -23.87
N LEU A 45 -0.76 38.38 -23.26
CA LEU A 45 -0.32 38.16 -21.88
C LEU A 45 -1.48 38.24 -20.88
N ALA A 46 -2.38 39.21 -21.05
CA ALA A 46 -3.55 39.36 -20.19
C ALA A 46 -4.53 38.16 -20.31
N ILE A 47 -4.84 37.74 -21.55
CA ILE A 47 -5.73 36.61 -21.82
C ILE A 47 -5.10 35.30 -21.33
N ALA A 48 -3.81 35.08 -21.64
CA ALA A 48 -3.09 33.88 -21.22
C ALA A 48 -3.00 33.78 -19.70
N GLY A 49 -2.70 34.89 -19.00
CA GLY A 49 -2.65 34.91 -17.54
C GLY A 49 -3.98 34.51 -16.91
N ASN A 50 -5.08 35.12 -17.34
CA ASN A 50 -6.41 34.80 -16.83
C ASN A 50 -6.83 33.35 -17.16
N ALA A 51 -6.53 32.88 -18.36
CA ALA A 51 -6.84 31.51 -18.77
C ALA A 51 -6.01 30.48 -17.99
N MET A 52 -4.73 30.77 -17.71
CA MET A 52 -3.86 29.90 -16.91
C MET A 52 -4.34 29.76 -15.47
N VAL A 53 -4.88 30.83 -14.87
CA VAL A 53 -5.50 30.76 -13.52
C VAL A 53 -6.65 29.77 -13.53
N GLN A 54 -7.62 29.92 -14.46
CA GLN A 54 -8.77 29.01 -14.52
C GLN A 54 -8.37 27.57 -14.87
N LEU A 55 -7.43 27.38 -15.80
CA LEU A 55 -6.88 26.05 -16.10
C LEU A 55 -6.26 25.41 -14.86
N SER A 56 -5.51 26.18 -14.07
CA SER A 56 -4.87 25.67 -12.86
C SER A 56 -5.88 25.23 -11.79
N GLU A 57 -6.99 25.95 -11.65
CA GLU A 57 -8.12 25.57 -10.79
C GLU A 57 -8.74 24.25 -11.25
N VAL A 58 -9.04 24.09 -12.55
CA VAL A 58 -9.56 22.84 -13.10
C VAL A 58 -8.60 21.66 -12.85
N TYR A 59 -7.29 21.88 -12.98
CA TYR A 59 -6.28 20.86 -12.65
C TYR A 59 -6.28 20.50 -11.16
N ALA A 60 -6.38 21.50 -10.28
CA ALA A 60 -6.41 21.30 -8.84
C ALA A 60 -7.65 20.51 -8.41
N ASP A 61 -8.83 20.88 -8.89
CA ASP A 61 -10.09 20.19 -8.57
C ASP A 61 -10.08 18.75 -9.09
N ARG A 62 -9.53 18.54 -10.28
CA ARG A 62 -9.35 17.19 -10.83
C ARG A 62 -8.43 16.35 -9.96
N ALA A 63 -7.29 16.90 -9.54
CA ALA A 63 -6.34 16.21 -8.69
C ALA A 63 -6.95 15.88 -7.33
N ALA A 64 -7.65 16.84 -6.70
CA ALA A 64 -8.36 16.64 -5.45
C ALA A 64 -9.38 15.50 -5.56
N GLY A 65 -10.20 15.47 -6.62
CA GLY A 65 -11.15 14.38 -6.84
C GLY A 65 -10.49 13.01 -7.09
N MET A 66 -9.32 12.98 -7.74
CA MET A 66 -8.56 11.74 -7.93
C MET A 66 -7.96 11.23 -6.61
N ILE A 67 -7.45 12.14 -5.77
CA ILE A 67 -6.94 11.82 -4.43
C ILE A 67 -8.08 11.30 -3.56
N GLU A 68 -9.22 11.99 -3.50
CA GLU A 68 -10.37 11.56 -2.72
C GLU A 68 -10.89 10.18 -3.18
N ALA A 69 -10.93 9.93 -4.49
CA ALA A 69 -11.32 8.63 -5.02
C ALA A 69 -10.31 7.53 -4.66
N TRP A 70 -9.02 7.86 -4.62
CA TRP A 70 -7.96 6.96 -4.18
C TRP A 70 -8.07 6.66 -2.68
N GLU A 71 -8.22 7.69 -1.84
CA GLU A 71 -8.40 7.56 -0.38
C GLU A 71 -9.62 6.71 -0.07
N ARG A 72 -10.76 6.97 -0.70
CA ARG A 72 -11.99 6.18 -0.52
C ARG A 72 -11.80 4.70 -0.87
N ARG A 73 -10.92 4.39 -1.84
CA ARG A 73 -10.66 3.01 -2.30
C ARG A 73 -9.67 2.26 -1.42
N TYR A 74 -8.62 2.93 -0.93
CA TYR A 74 -7.48 2.28 -0.28
C TYR A 74 -7.36 2.60 1.21
N GLN A 75 -8.07 3.63 1.68
CA GLN A 75 -8.25 3.98 3.07
C GLN A 75 -9.74 4.23 3.33
N PRO A 76 -10.60 3.22 3.14
CA PRO A 76 -11.98 3.36 3.54
C PRO A 76 -11.98 3.65 5.04
N GLN A 77 -12.34 4.88 5.42
CA GLN A 77 -12.74 5.14 6.79
C GLN A 77 -13.97 4.27 7.01
N GLU A 78 -13.79 3.17 7.75
CA GLU A 78 -14.94 2.39 8.19
C GLU A 78 -15.88 3.36 8.89
N PRO A 79 -17.20 3.31 8.62
CA PRO A 79 -18.14 4.14 9.33
C PRO A 79 -17.94 3.90 10.82
N VAL A 80 -17.47 4.92 11.54
CA VAL A 80 -17.37 4.88 12.99
C VAL A 80 -18.82 4.95 13.48
N ILE A 81 -19.38 3.77 13.75
CA ILE A 81 -20.68 3.67 14.41
C ILE A 81 -20.44 4.09 15.85
N ASP A 82 -21.04 5.22 16.24
CA ASP A 82 -21.12 5.57 17.64
C ASP A 82 -22.06 4.57 18.33
N LEU A 83 -21.44 3.63 19.03
CA LEU A 83 -22.15 2.55 19.71
C LEU A 83 -22.86 3.04 20.98
N ASP A 84 -22.52 4.23 21.48
CA ASP A 84 -23.14 4.80 22.67
C ASP A 84 -24.62 5.17 22.40
N ASP A 85 -24.93 5.63 21.18
CA ASP A 85 -26.31 5.93 20.73
C ASP A 85 -27.01 4.74 20.04
N CYS A 86 -26.27 3.68 19.68
CA CYS A 86 -26.78 2.51 18.93
C CYS A 86 -26.92 1.25 19.78
N ALA A 87 -26.73 1.32 21.10
CA ALA A 87 -26.81 0.17 22.00
C ALA A 87 -28.15 -0.59 21.90
N ASP A 88 -29.25 0.13 21.64
CA ASP A 88 -30.59 -0.45 21.49
C ASP A 88 -30.83 -1.17 20.14
N LEU A 89 -29.97 -0.92 19.15
CA LEU A 89 -30.04 -1.54 17.82
C LEU A 89 -29.27 -2.87 17.74
N LEU A 90 -28.42 -3.14 18.72
CA LEU A 90 -27.66 -4.38 18.83
C LEU A 90 -28.41 -5.38 19.70
N VAL A 91 -29.08 -6.34 19.06
CA VAL A 91 -29.55 -7.54 19.76
C VAL A 91 -28.31 -8.37 20.11
N GLN A 92 -27.75 -8.11 21.29
CA GLN A 92 -26.48 -8.69 21.75
C GLN A 92 -26.54 -10.20 21.96
N SER A 93 -27.73 -10.80 21.98
CA SER A 93 -27.88 -12.24 21.97
C SER A 93 -29.22 -12.63 21.35
N LEU A 94 -29.17 -13.49 20.34
CA LEU A 94 -30.33 -14.21 19.84
C LEU A 94 -30.13 -15.65 20.31
N SER A 95 -30.77 -16.01 21.43
CA SER A 95 -30.74 -17.39 21.91
C SER A 95 -31.67 -18.22 21.05
N LEU A 96 -31.10 -18.98 20.12
CA LEU A 96 -31.84 -19.99 19.37
C LEU A 96 -32.06 -21.20 20.29
N ASP A 97 -33.30 -21.51 20.65
CA ASP A 97 -33.61 -22.76 21.32
C ASP A 97 -33.56 -23.90 20.30
N VAL A 98 -32.46 -24.64 20.36
CA VAL A 98 -32.19 -25.79 19.49
C VAL A 98 -32.52 -27.12 20.16
N SER A 99 -33.21 -27.10 21.31
CA SER A 99 -33.54 -28.32 22.06
C SER A 99 -34.36 -29.31 21.24
N ASP A 100 -35.22 -28.82 20.34
CA ASP A 100 -36.03 -29.65 19.45
C ASP A 100 -35.24 -30.23 18.25
N LEU A 101 -34.03 -29.75 18.00
CA LEU A 101 -33.14 -30.23 16.93
C LEU A 101 -32.21 -31.37 17.38
N PHE A 102 -32.12 -31.63 18.69
CA PHE A 102 -31.26 -32.67 19.24
C PHE A 102 -32.09 -33.71 19.99
N GLU A 103 -31.92 -34.98 19.63
CA GLU A 103 -32.44 -36.09 20.42
C GLU A 103 -31.59 -36.25 21.69
N ALA A 104 -32.22 -36.41 22.86
CA ALA A 104 -31.51 -36.51 24.12
C ALA A 104 -30.53 -37.70 24.08
N PRO A 105 -29.22 -37.50 24.34
CA PRO A 105 -28.25 -38.57 24.22
C PRO A 105 -28.56 -39.68 25.23
N GLU A 106 -28.50 -40.93 24.77
CA GLU A 106 -28.59 -42.07 25.67
C GLU A 106 -27.49 -41.96 26.75
N PRO A 107 -27.81 -42.20 28.03
CA PRO A 107 -26.84 -42.07 29.11
C PRO A 107 -25.71 -43.10 28.95
N VAL A 108 -24.58 -42.65 28.41
CA VAL A 108 -23.35 -43.45 28.34
C VAL A 108 -22.70 -43.45 29.72
N ALA A 109 -22.59 -44.63 30.34
CA ALA A 109 -21.85 -44.79 31.58
C ALA A 109 -20.37 -44.48 31.35
N TYR A 110 -19.89 -43.38 31.96
CA TYR A 110 -18.49 -42.96 31.86
C TYR A 110 -17.56 -43.96 32.57
N PRO A 111 -16.48 -44.43 31.93
CA PRO A 111 -15.52 -45.33 32.56
C PRO A 111 -14.74 -44.62 33.68
N VAL A 112 -14.72 -45.23 34.87
CA VAL A 112 -14.17 -44.68 36.12
C VAL A 112 -12.65 -44.44 36.07
N ASN A 113 -11.94 -45.05 35.11
CA ASN A 113 -10.48 -45.04 35.03
C ASN A 113 -9.96 -44.23 33.85
N ARG A 114 -10.06 -42.90 33.92
CA ARG A 114 -9.23 -42.03 33.05
C ARG A 114 -7.94 -41.67 33.77
N LYS A 115 -6.80 -41.88 33.11
CA LYS A 115 -5.56 -41.17 33.47
C LYS A 115 -5.77 -39.70 33.08
N GLY A 116 -5.70 -38.80 34.04
CA GLY A 116 -5.70 -37.36 33.76
C GLY A 116 -4.57 -37.04 32.80
N ALA A 117 -4.86 -36.27 31.75
CA ALA A 117 -3.79 -35.71 30.93
C ALA A 117 -2.93 -34.82 31.84
N GLU A 118 -1.65 -35.16 31.98
CA GLU A 118 -0.70 -34.27 32.62
C GLU A 118 -0.69 -32.95 31.85
N ARG A 119 -0.83 -31.84 32.57
CA ARG A 119 -0.78 -30.48 32.03
C ARG A 119 0.67 -30.14 31.65
N THR A 120 1.24 -30.84 30.70
CA THR A 120 2.58 -30.58 30.17
C THR A 120 2.42 -30.03 28.76
N GLY A 121 2.19 -28.71 28.66
CA GLY A 121 2.17 -28.03 27.36
C GLY A 121 1.40 -26.71 27.25
N SER A 122 0.82 -26.16 28.32
CA SER A 122 0.32 -24.78 28.26
C SER A 122 1.46 -23.80 28.52
N ILE A 123 1.89 -23.08 27.48
CA ILE A 123 2.81 -21.93 27.58
C ILE A 123 2.09 -20.72 28.18
N VAL A 124 0.75 -20.74 28.20
CA VAL A 124 -0.09 -19.69 28.77
C VAL A 124 -0.40 -20.04 30.22
N GLY A 125 0.16 -19.25 31.13
CA GLY A 125 -0.16 -19.23 32.56
C GLY A 125 -1.01 -18.01 32.91
N GLU A 126 -1.78 -18.10 33.98
CA GLU A 126 -2.55 -16.99 34.51
C GLU A 126 -1.58 -15.99 35.14
N VAL A 127 -1.45 -14.80 34.56
CA VAL A 127 -0.61 -13.71 35.08
C VAL A 127 -1.50 -12.69 35.76
N ALA A 128 -1.15 -12.26 36.97
CA ALA A 128 -1.92 -11.26 37.68
C ALA A 128 -1.83 -9.91 36.94
N LYS A 129 -2.94 -9.19 36.87
CA LYS A 129 -3.01 -7.89 36.18
C LYS A 129 -1.96 -6.89 36.70
N ALA A 130 -1.62 -6.95 37.98
CA ALA A 130 -0.59 -6.09 38.57
C ALA A 130 0.80 -6.37 37.98
N ASP A 131 1.18 -7.65 37.85
CA ASP A 131 2.47 -8.03 37.27
C ASP A 131 2.59 -7.64 35.79
N LEU A 132 1.47 -7.68 35.05
CA LEU A 132 1.42 -7.18 33.67
C LEU A 132 1.56 -5.66 33.58
N LEU A 133 0.97 -4.93 34.53
CA LEU A 133 1.06 -3.46 34.57
C LEU A 133 2.47 -3.02 34.94
N ASP A 134 3.11 -3.68 35.91
CA ASP A 134 4.50 -3.41 36.29
C ASP A 134 5.45 -3.73 35.12
N TRP A 135 5.23 -4.83 34.39
CA TRP A 135 6.01 -5.16 33.20
C TRP A 135 5.81 -4.15 32.06
N ILE A 136 4.58 -3.68 31.84
CA ILE A 136 4.30 -2.60 30.87
C ILE A 136 4.97 -1.31 31.32
N GLU A 137 4.96 -0.97 32.61
CA GLU A 137 5.60 0.24 33.11
C GLU A 137 7.13 0.15 33.04
N GLU A 138 7.72 -1.03 33.25
CA GLU A 138 9.17 -1.26 33.09
C GLU A 138 9.61 -1.31 31.61
N THR A 139 8.76 -1.83 30.71
CA THR A 139 9.08 -2.03 29.29
C THR A 139 8.65 -0.86 28.39
N CYS A 140 7.62 -0.09 28.79
CA CYS A 140 7.10 1.06 28.05
C CYS A 140 7.66 2.41 28.53
N VAL A 141 8.71 2.41 29.36
CA VAL A 141 9.53 3.61 29.68
C VAL A 141 10.49 3.99 28.52
N GLU A 142 10.33 3.40 27.34
CA GLU A 142 10.80 4.08 26.13
C GLU A 142 9.87 5.26 25.83
N ILE A 143 10.28 6.44 26.33
CA ILE A 143 9.81 7.74 25.84
C ILE A 143 9.74 7.62 24.32
N PRO A 144 8.57 7.84 23.68
CA PRO A 144 8.48 7.71 22.23
C PRO A 144 9.57 8.58 21.61
N PRO A 145 10.53 8.00 20.88
CA PRO A 145 11.62 8.78 20.30
C PRO A 145 11.01 9.91 19.47
N ASP A 146 11.57 11.11 19.60
CA ASP A 146 11.18 12.26 18.78
C ASP A 146 11.17 11.82 17.30
N ARG A 147 10.26 12.37 16.49
CA ARG A 147 10.15 12.03 15.06
C ARG A 147 11.51 12.09 14.36
N ALA A 148 12.35 13.05 14.75
CA ALA A 148 13.70 13.19 14.23
C ALA A 148 14.62 11.99 14.55
N THR A 149 14.49 11.38 15.73
CA THR A 149 15.28 10.20 16.12
C THR A 149 14.79 8.93 15.43
N VAL A 150 13.47 8.82 15.21
CA VAL A 150 12.88 7.73 14.40
C VAL A 150 13.31 7.85 12.94
N GLU A 151 13.24 9.05 12.36
CA GLU A 151 13.66 9.32 10.99
C GLU A 151 15.16 9.03 10.80
N GLN A 152 16.01 9.41 11.76
CA GLN A 152 17.44 9.09 11.74
C GLN A 152 17.69 7.59 11.92
N GLY A 153 16.91 6.90 12.75
CA GLY A 153 16.96 5.44 12.87
C GLY A 153 16.62 4.73 11.56
N ILE A 154 15.57 5.19 10.86
CA ILE A 154 15.16 4.69 9.54
C ILE A 154 16.22 5.01 8.48
N LEU A 155 16.77 6.24 8.48
CA LEU A 155 17.84 6.65 7.56
C LEU A 155 19.13 5.85 7.77
N ASN A 156 19.50 5.58 9.02
CA ASN A 156 20.67 4.77 9.35
C ASN A 156 20.46 3.29 8.98
N LEU A 157 19.26 2.75 9.21
CA LEU A 157 18.92 1.39 8.78
C LEU A 157 18.95 1.27 7.25
N ALA A 158 18.50 2.28 6.52
CA ALA A 158 18.50 2.32 5.07
C ALA A 158 19.90 2.53 4.44
N HIS A 159 20.92 2.92 5.22
CA HIS A 159 22.28 3.17 4.72
C HIS A 159 23.30 2.09 5.07
N ASP A 160 22.93 1.07 5.85
CA ASP A 160 23.83 -0.04 6.20
C ASP A 160 23.89 -1.12 5.10
N GLU A 161 22.94 -1.10 4.16
CA GLU A 161 22.91 -2.00 3.02
C GLU A 161 23.92 -1.54 1.94
N ASN A 162 25.09 -2.18 1.88
CA ASN A 162 26.09 -1.92 0.83
C ASN A 162 25.69 -2.57 -0.51
N VAL A 163 24.62 -2.08 -1.12
CA VAL A 163 24.04 -2.61 -2.36
C VAL A 163 25.06 -2.64 -3.51
N GLN A 164 25.99 -1.69 -3.57
CA GLN A 164 27.02 -1.62 -4.61
C GLN A 164 28.01 -2.79 -4.52
N GLU A 165 28.42 -3.18 -3.30
CA GLU A 165 29.26 -4.35 -3.06
C GLU A 165 28.52 -5.64 -3.44
N THR A 166 27.23 -5.71 -3.13
CA THR A 166 26.38 -6.85 -3.51
C THR A 166 26.24 -6.98 -5.03
N ILE A 167 25.99 -5.88 -5.75
CA ILE A 167 25.94 -5.87 -7.22
C ILE A 167 27.28 -6.34 -7.80
N ALA A 168 28.40 -5.83 -7.27
CA ALA A 168 29.73 -6.20 -7.74
C ALA A 168 30.04 -7.69 -7.52
N ALA A 169 29.68 -8.24 -6.35
CA ALA A 169 29.85 -9.65 -6.04
C ALA A 169 29.01 -10.56 -6.96
N ILE A 170 27.76 -10.20 -7.21
CA ILE A 170 26.87 -10.94 -8.13
C ILE A 170 27.40 -10.86 -9.57
N ALA A 171 27.83 -9.69 -10.03
CA ALA A 171 28.38 -9.50 -11.36
C ALA A 171 29.68 -10.30 -11.56
N ALA A 172 30.59 -10.30 -10.58
CA ALA A 172 31.81 -11.10 -10.64
C ALA A 172 31.51 -12.61 -10.76
N TYR A 173 30.58 -13.09 -9.94
CA TYR A 173 30.15 -14.49 -9.96
C TYR A 173 29.50 -14.89 -11.29
N LEU A 174 28.62 -14.03 -11.83
CA LEU A 174 27.93 -14.30 -13.09
C LEU A 174 28.84 -14.13 -14.32
N ALA A 175 29.86 -13.27 -14.25
CA ALA A 175 30.86 -13.12 -15.31
C ALA A 175 31.71 -14.39 -15.48
N GLU A 176 31.99 -15.11 -14.39
CA GLU A 176 32.76 -16.37 -14.44
C GLU A 176 31.93 -17.53 -15.02
N LYS A 177 30.64 -17.63 -14.68
CA LYS A 177 29.78 -18.77 -15.06
C LYS A 177 28.83 -18.52 -16.23
N GLY A 178 28.67 -17.28 -16.69
CA GLY A 178 27.77 -16.90 -17.80
C GLY A 178 26.27 -16.96 -17.47
N GLY A 179 25.92 -17.14 -16.18
CA GLY A 179 24.56 -17.25 -15.68
C GLY A 179 24.39 -18.36 -14.65
N SER A 180 23.42 -18.22 -13.74
CA SER A 180 23.13 -19.22 -12.70
C SER A 180 21.68 -19.16 -12.24
N TYR A 181 21.21 -20.24 -11.61
CA TYR A 181 19.95 -20.21 -10.87
C TYR A 181 20.09 -19.42 -9.57
N LEU A 182 19.02 -18.73 -9.17
CA LEU A 182 18.98 -17.89 -7.96
C LEU A 182 19.35 -18.69 -6.70
N ILE A 183 18.86 -19.93 -6.58
CA ILE A 183 19.15 -20.77 -5.41
C ILE A 183 20.64 -21.10 -5.31
N LYS A 184 21.28 -21.45 -6.43
CA LYS A 184 22.72 -21.69 -6.47
C LYS A 184 23.51 -20.42 -6.16
N LEU A 185 23.01 -19.28 -6.61
CA LEU A 185 23.61 -17.99 -6.34
C LEU A 185 23.52 -17.63 -4.84
N ARG A 186 22.41 -17.98 -4.16
CA ARG A 186 22.28 -17.88 -2.69
C ARG A 186 23.18 -18.85 -1.93
N GLU A 187 23.37 -20.07 -2.44
CA GLU A 187 24.22 -21.07 -1.79
C GLU A 187 25.72 -20.71 -1.90
N GLU A 188 26.13 -20.11 -3.01
CA GLU A 188 27.54 -19.79 -3.28
C GLU A 188 27.97 -18.39 -2.81
N LEU A 189 27.03 -17.45 -2.65
CA LEU A 189 27.32 -16.14 -2.05
C LEU A 189 26.78 -16.09 -0.60
N PRO A 190 27.64 -15.90 0.42
CA PRO A 190 27.25 -15.84 1.82
C PRO A 190 26.60 -14.49 2.17
N MET A 191 25.47 -14.18 1.57
CA MET A 191 24.71 -12.94 1.75
C MET A 191 23.26 -13.21 2.13
N ASN A 192 22.61 -12.24 2.77
CA ASN A 192 21.20 -12.36 3.10
C ASN A 192 20.36 -12.40 1.81
N LEU A 193 19.21 -13.07 1.87
CA LEU A 193 18.29 -13.18 0.75
C LEU A 193 17.79 -11.78 0.31
N VAL A 194 17.61 -10.87 1.27
CA VAL A 194 17.18 -9.49 1.01
C VAL A 194 18.22 -8.74 0.19
N ASP A 195 19.48 -8.72 0.64
CA ASP A 195 20.59 -8.08 -0.07
C ASP A 195 20.75 -8.62 -1.48
N LEU A 196 20.60 -9.95 -1.62
CA LEU A 196 20.68 -10.61 -2.91
C LEU A 196 19.59 -10.12 -3.88
N TRP A 197 18.35 -10.01 -3.42
CA TRP A 197 17.26 -9.48 -4.23
C TRP A 197 17.46 -8.01 -4.56
N LEU A 198 17.92 -7.21 -3.61
CA LEU A 198 18.23 -5.79 -3.84
C LEU A 198 19.33 -5.63 -4.89
N GLY A 199 20.42 -6.40 -4.80
CA GLY A 199 21.47 -6.41 -5.80
C GLY A 199 21.00 -6.88 -7.17
N LEU A 200 20.12 -7.88 -7.25
CA LEU A 200 19.56 -8.36 -8.52
C LEU A 200 18.63 -7.35 -9.19
N LEU A 201 17.77 -6.69 -8.40
CA LEU A 201 16.80 -5.71 -8.91
C LEU A 201 17.47 -4.38 -9.28
N LEU A 202 18.51 -3.98 -8.55
CA LEU A 202 19.20 -2.69 -8.75
C LEU A 202 20.43 -2.80 -9.65
N GLY A 203 20.98 -4.00 -9.84
CA GLY A 203 22.20 -4.27 -10.61
C GLY A 203 22.01 -4.50 -12.11
N ASN A 204 20.82 -4.24 -12.65
CA ASN A 204 20.49 -4.39 -14.08
C ASN A 204 20.72 -5.80 -14.64
N PHE A 205 20.54 -6.84 -13.82
CA PHE A 205 20.63 -8.24 -14.23
C PHE A 205 19.33 -8.72 -14.88
N ILE A 206 19.43 -9.69 -15.78
CA ILE A 206 18.26 -10.26 -16.46
C ILE A 206 17.77 -11.48 -15.70
N LEU A 207 16.59 -11.35 -15.09
CA LEU A 207 15.85 -12.42 -14.40
C LEU A 207 14.90 -13.10 -15.38
N MET A 208 15.06 -14.42 -15.56
CA MET A 208 14.20 -15.25 -16.42
C MET A 208 13.61 -16.39 -15.62
N GLN A 209 12.28 -16.48 -15.60
CA GLN A 209 11.59 -17.64 -15.04
C GLN A 209 11.53 -18.75 -16.09
N ARG A 210 12.23 -19.87 -15.83
CA ARG A 210 12.30 -21.04 -16.72
C ARG A 210 11.40 -22.20 -16.27
N SER A 211 10.68 -22.04 -15.15
CA SER A 211 9.74 -23.02 -14.60
C SER A 211 8.35 -22.38 -14.39
N ARG A 212 7.47 -23.05 -13.63
CA ARG A 212 6.15 -22.54 -13.23
C ARG A 212 6.28 -21.28 -12.38
N PHE A 213 5.26 -20.43 -12.40
CA PHE A 213 5.29 -19.08 -11.82
C PHE A 213 5.66 -19.02 -10.31
N TYR A 214 5.31 -20.06 -9.55
CA TYR A 214 5.60 -20.13 -8.10
C TYR A 214 6.81 -21.02 -7.76
N ASP A 215 7.55 -21.46 -8.77
CA ASP A 215 8.72 -22.30 -8.56
C ASP A 215 9.98 -21.43 -8.48
N VAL A 216 10.43 -21.21 -7.24
CA VAL A 216 11.60 -20.39 -6.90
C VAL A 216 12.89 -21.02 -7.45
N GLU A 217 12.90 -22.35 -7.66
CA GLU A 217 14.02 -23.07 -8.27
C GLU A 217 14.19 -22.75 -9.76
N GLY A 218 13.13 -22.22 -10.39
CA GLY A 218 13.09 -21.90 -11.81
C GLY A 218 13.67 -20.54 -12.20
N ILE A 219 14.15 -19.73 -11.25
CA ILE A 219 14.62 -18.38 -11.52
C ILE A 219 16.07 -18.41 -11.99
N TRP A 220 16.29 -18.07 -13.26
CA TRP A 220 17.59 -17.96 -13.89
C TRP A 220 18.06 -16.50 -13.97
N VAL A 221 19.30 -16.25 -13.57
CA VAL A 221 19.93 -14.93 -13.57
C VAL A 221 21.09 -14.92 -14.56
N LYS A 222 21.20 -13.86 -15.36
CA LYS A 222 22.39 -13.56 -16.19
C LYS A 222 22.71 -12.06 -16.17
N VAL A 223 23.96 -11.74 -16.51
CA VAL A 223 24.38 -10.36 -16.85
C VAL A 223 23.76 -9.95 -18.19
#